data_AF-A0A409YN82-F1
#
_entry.id   AF-A0A409YN82-F1
#
_cell.length_a   1.000
_cell.length_b   1.000
_cell.length_c   1.000
_cell.angle_alpha   90.00
_cell.angle_beta   90.00
_cell.angle_gamma   90.00
#
_symmetry.space_group_name_H-M   'P 1'
#
loop_
_entity.id
_entity.type
_entity.pdbx_description
1 polymer ?
#
loop_
_entity_poly.entity_id
_entity_poly.type
_entity_poly.pdbx_seq_one_letter_code
_entity_poly.pdbx_strand_id
1 'polypeptide(L)'
;MLAERSPSRSTRPEAIQIPGPFQSLVDRSIAAWHTINYRRSEEERLAVINDKARLLRSFQSLEDLFRRRDYWFFQLRESFMRQKALLKWDPSRLDEYILLPISYGFINNQDCFFSLLLTREHPDPKATDLVQIQQDLKNEKWTYVWVDWTCMPQLPRTELEQEYFNRMLQYIHMLVRDCAYEWRFPAFEPRGWIIFEVAEYVLNHKNFIWTDDNRPFINHIIQMTRDGVRPVMEKYGYRCARQGDVNLVIGWLELSIILFKILPDDVDVRQEIRDWIDAPHTGGFDIIAPGPEILGNGLSIDKVNGIISYQGKTYRFTPVYQLTSHA
;
A
#
# COMPACT_ATOMS: atom_id res chain seq x y z
N MET A 1 1.35 80.61 3.29
CA MET A 1 2.17 79.96 2.25
C MET A 1 2.68 78.64 2.82
N LEU A 2 2.42 77.53 2.12
CA LEU A 2 3.06 76.20 2.18
C LEU A 2 3.07 75.51 3.56
N ALA A 3 2.18 74.57 3.92
CA ALA A 3 1.85 73.25 3.35
C ALA A 3 3.04 72.29 3.25
N GLU A 4 3.20 71.41 4.25
CA GLU A 4 3.88 70.11 4.06
C GLU A 4 3.02 68.97 4.62
N ARG A 5 2.79 67.99 3.74
CA ARG A 5 1.95 66.81 3.90
C ARG A 5 2.72 65.67 4.56
N SER A 6 1.99 64.87 5.32
CA SER A 6 2.35 63.53 5.80
C SER A 6 2.75 62.57 4.67
N PRO A 7 3.57 61.55 4.93
CA PRO A 7 3.52 60.30 4.19
C PRO A 7 2.66 59.28 4.93
N SER A 8 1.52 58.96 4.32
CA SER A 8 0.66 57.83 4.64
C SER A 8 1.43 56.51 4.56
N ARG A 9 1.43 55.74 5.65
CA ARG A 9 1.80 54.31 5.62
C ARG A 9 0.82 53.56 4.72
N SER A 10 1.27 53.21 3.52
CA SER A 10 0.63 52.25 2.64
C SER A 10 0.80 50.84 3.23
N THR A 11 -0.14 50.38 4.04
CA THR A 11 -0.35 48.95 4.28
C THR A 11 -0.90 48.33 3.01
N ARG A 12 -0.02 47.78 2.17
CA ARG A 12 -0.45 46.84 1.12
C ARG A 12 -1.00 45.59 1.82
N PRO A 13 -2.21 45.12 1.51
CA PRO A 13 -2.63 43.80 1.95
C PRO A 13 -1.66 42.78 1.35
N GLU A 14 -1.07 41.94 2.21
CA GLU A 14 -0.32 40.76 1.78
C GLU A 14 -1.27 39.94 0.89
N ALA A 15 -0.92 39.84 -0.39
CA ALA A 15 -1.67 39.00 -1.31
C ALA A 15 -1.54 37.56 -0.80
N ILE A 16 -2.66 36.96 -0.43
CA ILE A 16 -2.73 35.53 -0.10
C ILE A 16 -2.27 34.79 -1.35
N GLN A 17 -1.03 34.31 -1.33
CA GLN A 17 -0.47 33.53 -2.42
C GLN A 17 -1.20 32.18 -2.39
N ILE A 18 -2.13 31.99 -3.32
CA ILE A 18 -2.83 30.70 -3.46
C ILE A 18 -1.76 29.68 -3.87
N PRO A 19 -1.52 28.62 -3.08
CA PRO A 19 -0.55 27.60 -3.44
C PRO A 19 -0.90 26.97 -4.79
N GLY A 20 0.10 26.73 -5.64
CA GLY A 20 -0.12 25.99 -6.89
C GLY A 20 -0.69 24.58 -6.64
N PRO A 21 -1.26 23.91 -7.66
CA PRO A 21 -1.94 22.61 -7.48
C PRO A 21 -1.08 21.55 -6.77
N PHE A 22 0.22 21.49 -7.09
CA PHE A 22 1.16 20.57 -6.43
C PHE A 22 1.42 20.94 -4.96
N GLN A 23 1.63 22.21 -4.65
CA GLN A 23 1.83 22.64 -3.26
C GLN A 23 0.57 22.40 -2.41
N SER A 24 -0.62 22.63 -2.99
CA SER A 24 -1.90 22.28 -2.34
C SER A 24 -2.01 20.78 -2.04
N LEU A 25 -1.56 19.91 -2.95
CA LEU A 25 -1.45 18.47 -2.70
C LEU A 25 -0.50 18.18 -1.52
N VAL A 26 0.69 18.78 -1.51
CA VAL A 26 1.68 18.59 -0.44
C VAL A 26 1.11 18.99 0.92
N ASP A 27 0.56 20.20 1.04
CA ASP A 27 0.05 20.74 2.30
C ASP A 27 -1.12 19.91 2.82
N ARG A 28 -2.06 19.52 1.94
CA ARG A 28 -3.20 18.68 2.29
C ARG A 28 -2.76 17.27 2.71
N SER A 29 -1.75 16.71 2.05
CA SER A 29 -1.19 15.40 2.41
C SER A 29 -0.59 15.41 3.81
N ILE A 30 0.23 16.43 4.13
CA ILE A 30 0.84 16.56 5.46
C ILE A 30 -0.24 16.75 6.52
N ALA A 31 -1.26 17.58 6.25
CA ALA A 31 -2.39 17.77 7.17
C ALA A 31 -3.12 16.44 7.44
N ALA A 32 -3.36 15.64 6.39
CA ALA A 32 -3.96 14.32 6.51
C ALA A 32 -3.16 13.38 7.40
N TRP A 33 -1.82 13.41 7.36
CA TRP A 33 -0.99 12.54 8.20
C TRP A 33 -1.17 12.79 9.70
N HIS A 34 -1.47 14.03 10.09
CA HIS A 34 -1.76 14.40 11.48
C HIS A 34 -3.14 13.92 11.97
N THR A 35 -4.01 13.44 11.09
CA THR A 35 -5.33 12.91 11.47
C THR A 35 -5.42 11.38 11.34
N ILE A 36 -4.43 10.73 10.73
CA ILE A 36 -4.38 9.27 10.55
C ILE A 36 -4.20 8.56 11.90
N ASN A 37 -4.89 7.43 12.05
CA ASN A 37 -4.79 6.48 13.16
C ASN A 37 -3.46 5.72 13.10
N TYR A 38 -2.36 6.41 13.45
CA TYR A 38 -1.02 5.85 13.48
C TYR A 38 -0.86 4.86 14.64
N ARG A 39 -0.25 3.69 14.39
CA ARG A 39 -0.22 2.57 15.36
C ARG A 39 0.87 2.65 16.45
N ARG A 40 1.69 3.70 16.48
CA ARG A 40 2.78 3.87 17.47
C ARG A 40 2.52 5.03 18.44
N SER A 41 3.44 5.27 19.37
CA SER A 41 3.34 6.39 20.31
C SER A 41 3.25 7.73 19.58
N GLU A 42 2.64 8.72 20.23
CA GLU A 42 2.49 10.05 19.64
C GLU A 42 3.86 10.71 19.37
N GLU A 43 4.85 10.47 20.22
CA GLU A 43 6.21 10.99 20.00
C GLU A 43 6.86 10.39 18.75
N GLU A 44 6.77 9.07 18.57
CA GLU A 44 7.31 8.38 17.40
C GLU A 44 6.57 8.81 16.12
N ARG A 45 5.24 8.89 16.21
CA ARG A 45 4.38 9.38 15.13
C ARG A 45 4.81 10.76 14.67
N LEU A 46 4.95 11.72 15.58
CA LEU A 46 5.33 13.10 15.25
C LEU A 46 6.74 13.17 14.67
N ALA A 47 7.69 12.39 15.19
CA ALA A 47 9.05 12.33 14.65
C ALA A 47 9.05 11.85 13.19
N VAL A 48 8.33 10.75 12.90
CA VAL A 48 8.22 10.19 11.54
C VAL A 48 7.47 11.15 10.61
N ILE A 49 6.35 11.74 11.03
CA ILE A 49 5.61 12.73 10.24
C ILE A 49 6.50 13.92 9.89
N ASN A 50 7.26 14.46 10.84
CA ASN A 50 8.15 15.59 10.62
C ASN A 50 9.25 15.28 9.59
N ASP A 51 9.83 14.08 9.65
CA ASP A 51 10.82 13.63 8.67
C ASP A 51 10.22 13.52 7.26
N LYS A 52 9.09 12.81 7.12
CA LYS A 52 8.41 12.65 5.83
C LYS A 52 7.88 13.97 5.27
N ALA A 53 7.44 14.89 6.13
CA ALA A 53 6.95 16.21 5.73
C ALA A 53 8.07 17.11 5.26
N ARG A 54 9.24 17.06 5.90
CA ARG A 54 10.44 17.77 5.44
C ARG A 54 10.86 17.31 4.06
N LEU A 55 10.87 15.99 3.82
CA LEU A 55 11.17 15.42 2.52
C LEU A 55 10.14 15.84 1.47
N LEU A 56 8.84 15.68 1.74
CA LEU A 56 7.79 16.02 0.77
C LEU A 56 7.80 17.50 0.39
N ARG A 57 8.02 18.40 1.36
CA ARG A 57 8.14 19.86 1.11
C ARG A 57 9.37 20.25 0.29
N SER A 58 10.37 19.38 0.19
CA SER A 58 11.57 19.66 -0.62
C SER A 58 11.30 19.52 -2.12
N PHE A 59 10.26 18.80 -2.51
CA PHE A 59 9.90 18.59 -3.92
C PHE A 59 9.27 19.86 -4.49
N GLN A 60 9.66 20.22 -5.72
CA GLN A 60 9.15 21.40 -6.40
C GLN A 60 8.07 21.04 -7.42
N SER A 61 8.00 19.78 -7.84
CA SER A 61 7.05 19.34 -8.85
C SER A 61 6.64 17.88 -8.70
N LEU A 62 5.67 17.48 -9.53
CA LEU A 62 5.20 16.10 -9.60
C LEU A 62 6.29 15.15 -10.13
N GLU A 63 7.16 15.62 -11.01
CA GLU A 63 8.31 14.88 -11.51
C GLU A 63 9.31 14.56 -10.39
N ASP A 64 9.55 15.48 -9.45
CA ASP A 64 10.41 15.21 -8.30
C ASP A 64 9.83 14.10 -7.42
N LEU A 65 8.52 14.11 -7.22
CA LEU A 65 7.81 13.07 -6.50
C LEU A 65 7.92 11.71 -7.20
N PHE A 66 7.70 11.67 -8.53
CA PHE A 66 7.83 10.46 -9.32
C PHE A 66 9.25 9.89 -9.35
N ARG A 67 10.29 10.72 -9.26
CA ARG A 67 11.68 10.23 -9.18
C ARG A 67 11.96 9.49 -7.87
N ARG A 68 11.38 9.96 -6.76
CA ARG A 68 11.59 9.36 -5.43
C ARG A 68 10.79 8.09 -5.24
N ARG A 69 9.54 8.02 -5.73
CA ARG A 69 8.69 6.81 -5.68
C ARG A 69 8.43 6.33 -4.24
N ASP A 70 8.34 7.27 -3.30
CA ASP A 70 8.20 7.03 -1.87
C ASP A 70 6.78 7.32 -1.35
N TYR A 71 5.82 7.62 -2.24
CA TYR A 71 4.45 8.03 -1.87
C TYR A 71 3.40 7.40 -2.78
N TRP A 72 2.29 6.99 -2.18
CA TRP A 72 1.05 6.56 -2.83
C TRP A 72 0.11 7.72 -3.05
N PHE A 73 -0.55 7.78 -4.21
CA PHE A 73 -1.76 8.60 -4.35
C PHE A 73 -2.95 7.85 -3.76
N PHE A 74 -3.75 8.56 -2.96
CA PHE A 74 -5.05 8.12 -2.52
C PHE A 74 -6.08 9.19 -2.87
N GLN A 75 -7.26 8.80 -3.31
CA GLN A 75 -8.37 9.71 -3.51
C GLN A 75 -8.99 10.08 -2.15
N LEU A 76 -9.36 11.35 -2.01
CA LEU A 76 -10.24 11.77 -0.93
C LEU A 76 -11.59 11.10 -1.12
N ARG A 77 -12.12 10.49 -0.06
CA ARG A 77 -13.45 9.88 -0.09
C ARG A 77 -14.51 10.81 -0.65
N GLU A 78 -14.54 12.06 -0.21
CA GLU A 78 -15.54 13.01 -0.69
C GLU A 78 -15.48 13.21 -2.21
N SER A 79 -14.26 13.26 -2.75
CA SER A 79 -14.05 13.36 -4.20
C SER A 79 -14.51 12.08 -4.89
N PHE A 80 -14.15 10.91 -4.36
CA PHE A 80 -14.59 9.61 -4.89
C PHE A 80 -16.13 9.45 -4.90
N MET A 81 -16.80 9.81 -3.81
CA MET A 81 -18.25 9.70 -3.67
C MET A 81 -19.02 10.65 -4.61
N ARG A 82 -18.38 11.72 -5.12
CA ARG A 82 -18.97 12.64 -6.10
C ARG A 82 -18.77 12.19 -7.55
N GLN A 83 -17.91 11.20 -7.81
CA GLN A 83 -17.64 10.73 -9.16
C GLN A 83 -18.90 10.10 -9.76
N LYS A 84 -19.09 10.31 -11.06
CA LYS A 84 -20.17 9.68 -11.85
C LYS A 84 -19.66 8.51 -12.70
N ALA A 85 -18.35 8.42 -12.88
CA ALA A 85 -17.65 7.36 -13.57
C ALA A 85 -16.24 7.24 -12.97
N LEU A 86 -15.65 6.05 -13.03
CA LEU A 86 -14.24 5.89 -12.71
C LEU A 86 -13.42 6.55 -13.79
N LEU A 87 -12.56 7.47 -13.38
CA LEU A 87 -11.72 8.24 -14.28
C LEU A 87 -10.28 7.78 -14.16
N LYS A 88 -9.57 7.83 -15.28
CA LYS A 88 -8.12 7.65 -15.27
C LYS A 88 -7.49 8.70 -14.35
N TRP A 89 -6.40 8.32 -13.70
CA TRP A 89 -5.56 9.26 -12.99
C TRP A 89 -5.14 10.42 -13.91
N ASP A 90 -5.17 11.65 -13.41
CA ASP A 90 -4.92 12.87 -14.19
C ASP A 90 -4.14 13.89 -13.32
N PRO A 91 -2.95 14.34 -13.76
CA PRO A 91 -2.14 15.30 -13.01
C PRO A 91 -2.78 16.69 -12.91
N SER A 92 -3.84 16.99 -13.66
CA SER A 92 -4.60 18.24 -13.54
C SER A 92 -5.62 18.22 -12.39
N ARG A 93 -5.88 17.06 -11.79
CA ARG A 93 -6.91 16.84 -10.75
C ARG A 93 -6.32 16.51 -9.38
N LEU A 94 -5.16 17.10 -9.05
CA LEU A 94 -4.44 16.81 -7.80
C LEU A 94 -5.25 17.18 -6.54
N ASP A 95 -6.23 18.07 -6.66
CA ASP A 95 -7.18 18.44 -5.60
C ASP A 95 -8.01 17.26 -5.09
N GLU A 96 -8.16 16.22 -5.89
CA GLU A 96 -8.90 15.00 -5.51
C GLU A 96 -8.06 14.01 -4.70
N TYR A 97 -6.75 14.23 -4.60
CA TYR A 97 -5.82 13.29 -4.01
C TYR A 97 -5.12 13.83 -2.77
N ILE A 98 -4.58 12.88 -2.02
CA ILE A 98 -3.50 13.06 -1.07
C ILE A 98 -2.38 12.07 -1.37
N LEU A 99 -1.23 12.29 -0.74
CA LEU A 99 -0.08 11.43 -0.78
C LEU A 99 0.08 10.74 0.57
N LEU A 100 0.20 9.42 0.58
CA LEU A 100 0.58 8.66 1.78
C LEU A 100 1.98 8.07 1.61
N PRO A 101 2.91 8.27 2.54
CA PRO A 101 4.24 7.66 2.48
C PRO A 101 4.17 6.13 2.38
N ILE A 102 5.06 5.53 1.60
CA ILE A 102 5.30 4.09 1.58
C ILE A 102 6.15 3.73 2.80
N SER A 103 5.52 3.73 3.97
CA SER A 103 6.17 3.51 5.26
C SER A 103 5.15 3.01 6.28
N TYR A 104 5.62 2.20 7.24
CA TYR A 104 4.79 1.65 8.31
C TYR A 104 3.93 2.72 9.00
N GLY A 105 2.64 2.41 9.18
CA GLY A 105 1.69 3.16 9.99
C GLY A 105 0.95 4.30 9.27
N PHE A 106 1.36 4.72 8.06
CA PHE A 106 0.62 5.72 7.30
C PHE A 106 -0.61 5.14 6.59
N ILE A 107 -0.50 3.89 6.14
CA ILE A 107 -1.62 3.13 5.57
C ILE A 107 -2.14 2.20 6.67
N ASN A 108 -3.45 2.19 6.86
CA ASN A 108 -4.10 1.35 7.85
C ASN A 108 -5.57 1.10 7.50
N ASN A 109 -6.16 0.09 8.12
CA ASN A 109 -7.52 -0.36 7.87
C ASN A 109 -8.63 0.46 8.56
N GLN A 110 -8.28 1.51 9.29
CA GLN A 110 -9.24 2.45 9.89
C GLN A 110 -9.47 3.66 8.99
N ASP A 111 -8.45 4.08 8.25
CA ASP A 111 -8.48 5.29 7.42
C ASP A 111 -8.51 4.99 5.92
N CYS A 112 -7.88 3.90 5.49
CA CYS A 112 -7.63 3.60 4.08
C CYS A 112 -8.47 2.41 3.60
N PHE A 113 -9.17 2.60 2.49
CA PHE A 113 -9.91 1.58 1.78
C PHE A 113 -9.23 1.26 0.44
N PHE A 114 -9.07 -0.02 0.16
CA PHE A 114 -8.52 -0.53 -1.09
C PHE A 114 -9.59 -1.33 -1.84
N SER A 115 -9.66 -1.21 -3.15
CA SER A 115 -10.50 -2.06 -4.02
C SER A 115 -9.83 -2.30 -5.37
N LEU A 116 -10.02 -3.51 -5.91
CA LEU A 116 -9.70 -3.83 -7.30
C LEU A 116 -10.94 -3.66 -8.18
N LEU A 117 -10.75 -3.40 -9.48
CA LEU A 117 -11.85 -3.33 -10.45
C LEU A 117 -12.28 -4.74 -10.90
N LEU A 118 -13.58 -4.94 -11.11
CA LEU A 118 -14.16 -6.20 -11.57
C LEU A 118 -14.25 -6.25 -13.09
N THR A 119 -14.54 -5.10 -13.69
CA THR A 119 -14.71 -4.99 -15.12
C THR A 119 -13.37 -5.06 -15.84
N ARG A 120 -13.29 -5.90 -16.88
CA ARG A 120 -12.12 -5.95 -17.79
C ARG A 120 -12.08 -4.75 -18.75
N GLU A 121 -13.19 -4.00 -18.85
CA GLU A 121 -13.32 -2.82 -19.68
C GLU A 121 -12.82 -1.59 -18.91
N HIS A 122 -11.83 -0.90 -19.47
CA HIS A 122 -11.21 0.25 -18.84
C HIS A 122 -11.44 1.52 -19.69
N PRO A 123 -12.03 2.61 -19.15
CA PRO A 123 -12.63 2.76 -17.82
C PRO A 123 -14.05 2.17 -17.74
N ASP A 124 -14.46 1.64 -16.57
CA ASP A 124 -15.79 1.08 -16.23
C ASP A 124 -16.95 1.88 -16.87
N PRO A 125 -17.41 1.51 -18.09
CA PRO A 125 -18.23 2.41 -18.90
C PRO A 125 -19.67 2.47 -18.42
N LYS A 126 -20.08 1.49 -17.60
CA LYS A 126 -21.42 1.40 -17.00
C LYS A 126 -21.44 1.85 -15.56
N ALA A 127 -20.31 2.34 -15.02
CA ALA A 127 -20.16 2.72 -13.61
C ALA A 127 -20.58 1.61 -12.64
N THR A 128 -20.48 0.33 -13.06
CA THR A 128 -20.94 -0.80 -12.24
C THR A 128 -20.05 -0.98 -11.02
N ASP A 129 -18.73 -0.92 -11.22
CA ASP A 129 -17.74 -1.02 -10.15
C ASP A 129 -17.83 0.23 -9.27
N LEU A 130 -17.96 1.42 -9.89
CA LEU A 130 -18.10 2.67 -9.13
C LEU A 130 -19.28 2.65 -8.16
N VAL A 131 -20.48 2.34 -8.68
CA VAL A 131 -21.72 2.38 -7.89
C VAL A 131 -21.65 1.36 -6.75
N GLN A 132 -21.07 0.19 -7.01
CA GLN A 132 -20.89 -0.83 -5.98
C GLN A 132 -19.93 -0.34 -4.89
N ILE A 133 -18.74 0.13 -5.25
CA ILE A 133 -17.76 0.64 -4.27
C ILE A 133 -18.34 1.81 -3.47
N GLN A 134 -19.10 2.72 -4.10
CA GLN A 134 -19.77 3.81 -3.39
C GLN A 134 -20.83 3.31 -2.40
N GLN A 135 -21.53 2.22 -2.70
CA GLN A 135 -22.49 1.61 -1.77
C GLN A 135 -21.77 1.00 -0.57
N ASP A 136 -20.68 0.28 -0.82
CA ASP A 136 -19.85 -0.35 0.20
C ASP A 136 -19.27 0.73 1.14
N LEU A 137 -18.74 1.81 0.58
CA LEU A 137 -18.23 2.94 1.35
C LEU A 137 -19.31 3.70 2.14
N LYS A 138 -20.58 3.67 1.72
CA LYS A 138 -21.63 4.60 2.19
C LYS A 138 -21.74 4.72 3.71
N ASN A 139 -21.65 3.59 4.42
CA ASN A 139 -21.81 3.53 5.88
C ASN A 139 -20.46 3.42 6.63
N GLU A 140 -19.37 3.32 5.89
CA GLU A 140 -18.04 3.13 6.45
C GLU A 140 -17.39 4.47 6.79
N LYS A 141 -16.33 4.47 7.60
CA LYS A 141 -15.65 5.70 8.05
C LYS A 141 -14.31 5.98 7.36
N TRP A 142 -13.87 5.13 6.44
CA TRP A 142 -12.62 5.31 5.72
C TRP A 142 -12.59 6.65 4.99
N THR A 143 -11.45 7.34 5.05
CA THR A 143 -11.29 8.71 4.55
C THR A 143 -10.54 8.74 3.21
N TYR A 144 -9.69 7.74 2.98
CA TYR A 144 -8.82 7.66 1.82
C TYR A 144 -9.12 6.40 1.03
N VAL A 145 -9.31 6.57 -0.27
CA VAL A 145 -9.79 5.51 -1.17
C VAL A 145 -8.72 5.27 -2.23
N TRP A 146 -8.32 4.01 -2.37
CA TRP A 146 -7.42 3.55 -3.42
C TRP A 146 -8.15 2.53 -4.29
N VAL A 147 -8.30 2.84 -5.58
CA VAL A 147 -8.99 1.95 -6.53
C VAL A 147 -8.11 1.77 -7.77
N ASP A 148 -7.39 0.65 -7.81
CA ASP A 148 -6.57 0.19 -8.93
C ASP A 148 -5.91 1.32 -9.75
N TRP A 149 -6.11 1.32 -11.07
CA TRP A 149 -5.58 2.25 -12.05
C TRP A 149 -6.01 3.72 -11.88
N THR A 150 -6.93 4.06 -10.97
CA THR A 150 -7.35 5.47 -10.74
C THR A 150 -6.36 6.24 -9.89
N CYS A 151 -5.47 5.55 -9.17
CA CYS A 151 -4.50 6.12 -8.25
C CYS A 151 -3.05 6.04 -8.76
N MET A 152 -2.86 5.71 -10.04
CA MET A 152 -1.53 5.65 -10.67
C MET A 152 -1.59 6.17 -12.12
N PRO A 153 -0.50 6.74 -12.66
CA PRO A 153 -0.44 7.18 -14.05
C PRO A 153 -0.85 6.09 -15.06
N GLN A 154 -1.72 6.48 -16.00
CA GLN A 154 -2.27 5.59 -17.03
C GLN A 154 -1.72 5.90 -18.41
N LEU A 155 -1.83 4.94 -19.35
CA LEU A 155 -1.34 5.14 -20.71
C LEU A 155 -2.09 6.28 -21.45
N PRO A 156 -1.36 7.11 -22.25
CA PRO A 156 0.09 7.08 -22.45
C PRO A 156 0.88 7.67 -21.26
N ARG A 157 1.96 7.00 -20.87
CA ARG A 157 2.85 7.43 -19.78
C ARG A 157 4.15 8.02 -20.33
N THR A 158 4.67 9.03 -19.66
CA THR A 158 6.08 9.42 -19.76
C THR A 158 6.99 8.33 -19.17
N GLU A 159 8.30 8.43 -19.42
CA GLU A 159 9.29 7.49 -18.86
C GLU A 159 9.27 7.50 -17.32
N LEU A 160 9.21 8.68 -16.70
CA LEU A 160 9.14 8.81 -15.23
C LEU A 160 7.84 8.23 -14.65
N GLU A 161 6.71 8.45 -15.30
CA GLU A 161 5.43 7.85 -14.90
C GLU A 161 5.45 6.33 -15.06
N GLN A 162 6.12 5.82 -16.09
CA GLN A 162 6.30 4.39 -16.31
C GLN A 162 7.16 3.76 -15.21
N GLU A 163 8.24 4.42 -14.80
CA GLU A 163 9.07 3.98 -13.66
C GLU A 163 8.30 4.01 -12.35
N TYR A 164 7.58 5.10 -12.08
CA TYR A 164 6.73 5.22 -10.89
C TYR A 164 5.67 4.12 -10.87
N PHE A 165 4.95 3.94 -11.97
CA PHE A 165 3.93 2.90 -12.10
C PHE A 165 4.48 1.49 -11.85
N ASN A 166 5.62 1.15 -12.46
CA ASN A 166 6.23 -0.17 -12.27
C ASN A 166 6.62 -0.39 -10.81
N ARG A 167 7.18 0.63 -10.16
CA ARG A 167 7.54 0.59 -8.75
C ARG A 167 6.31 0.43 -7.84
N MET A 168 5.25 1.16 -8.11
CA MET A 168 4.00 1.09 -7.35
C MET A 168 3.35 -0.29 -7.52
N LEU A 169 3.33 -0.85 -8.72
CA LEU A 169 2.82 -2.20 -8.97
C LEU A 169 3.52 -3.26 -8.12
N GLN A 170 4.84 -3.12 -7.90
CA GLN A 170 5.62 -4.02 -7.03
C GLN A 170 5.25 -3.93 -5.54
N TYR A 171 4.53 -2.88 -5.11
CA TYR A 171 4.16 -2.65 -3.72
C TYR A 171 2.65 -2.72 -3.45
N ILE A 172 1.83 -3.07 -4.45
CA ILE A 172 0.36 -3.18 -4.26
C ILE A 172 0.00 -4.14 -3.13
N HIS A 173 0.77 -5.22 -2.95
CA HIS A 173 0.51 -6.19 -1.88
C HIS A 173 0.63 -5.56 -0.48
N MET A 174 1.41 -4.50 -0.30
CA MET A 174 1.46 -3.73 0.95
C MET A 174 0.14 -3.01 1.21
N LEU A 175 -0.51 -2.47 0.17
CA LEU A 175 -1.83 -1.85 0.29
C LEU A 175 -2.88 -2.88 0.70
N VAL A 176 -2.86 -4.07 0.11
CA VAL A 176 -3.78 -5.17 0.47
C VAL A 176 -3.58 -5.62 1.92
N ARG A 177 -2.33 -5.64 2.38
CA ARG A 177 -1.98 -6.03 3.75
C ARG A 177 -2.45 -5.01 4.79
N ASP A 178 -2.42 -3.72 4.48
CA ASP A 178 -2.56 -2.67 5.49
C ASP A 178 -3.89 -1.90 5.41
N CYS A 179 -4.53 -1.82 4.24
CA CYS A 179 -5.85 -1.19 4.06
C CYS A 179 -7.00 -2.08 4.54
N ALA A 180 -8.16 -1.45 4.77
CA ALA A 180 -9.41 -2.18 4.73
C ALA A 180 -9.67 -2.60 3.28
N TYR A 181 -10.18 -3.81 3.10
CA TYR A 181 -10.32 -4.39 1.79
C TYR A 181 -11.66 -5.12 1.65
N GLU A 182 -12.38 -4.79 0.59
CA GLU A 182 -13.53 -5.54 0.14
C GLU A 182 -13.18 -6.32 -1.13
N TRP A 183 -13.35 -7.63 -1.03
CA TRP A 183 -13.16 -8.55 -2.14
C TRP A 183 -14.48 -8.73 -2.87
N ARG A 184 -14.43 -8.64 -4.19
CA ARG A 184 -15.50 -9.10 -5.06
C ARG A 184 -14.85 -9.83 -6.22
N PHE A 185 -15.11 -11.13 -6.37
CA PHE A 185 -14.80 -11.86 -7.60
C PHE A 185 -16.08 -12.49 -8.14
N PRO A 186 -16.41 -12.30 -9.43
CA PRO A 186 -17.64 -12.84 -10.00
C PRO A 186 -17.68 -14.38 -9.97
N ALA A 187 -16.53 -15.05 -10.01
CA ALA A 187 -16.38 -16.48 -9.79
C ALA A 187 -14.97 -16.82 -9.29
N PHE A 188 -14.83 -17.95 -8.60
CA PHE A 188 -13.52 -18.47 -8.22
C PHE A 188 -12.70 -18.85 -9.45
N GLU A 189 -11.53 -18.23 -9.58
CA GLU A 189 -10.49 -18.63 -10.52
C GLU A 189 -9.18 -18.79 -9.74
N PRO A 190 -8.43 -19.91 -9.91
CA PRO A 190 -7.22 -20.15 -9.16
C PRO A 190 -6.06 -19.30 -9.71
N ARG A 191 -6.11 -17.98 -9.47
CA ARG A 191 -5.08 -17.02 -9.90
C ARG A 191 -4.05 -16.85 -8.78
N GLY A 192 -2.77 -17.05 -9.10
CA GLY A 192 -1.67 -17.04 -8.14
C GLY A 192 -1.52 -15.71 -7.40
N TRP A 193 -1.59 -14.59 -8.12
CA TRP A 193 -1.53 -13.25 -7.50
C TRP A 193 -2.70 -13.00 -6.54
N ILE A 194 -3.91 -13.46 -6.87
CA ILE A 194 -5.09 -13.29 -6.00
C ILE A 194 -4.89 -14.05 -4.68
N ILE A 195 -4.47 -15.33 -4.71
CA ILE A 195 -4.26 -16.05 -3.44
C ILE A 195 -3.12 -15.45 -2.62
N PHE A 196 -2.10 -14.89 -3.26
CA PHE A 196 -1.05 -14.15 -2.54
C PHE A 196 -1.63 -12.91 -1.84
N GLU A 197 -2.38 -12.08 -2.54
CA GLU A 197 -3.05 -10.91 -1.96
C GLU A 197 -4.03 -11.29 -0.82
N VAL A 198 -4.81 -12.38 -0.98
CA VAL A 198 -5.66 -12.89 0.10
C VAL A 198 -4.82 -13.35 1.29
N ALA A 199 -3.68 -13.99 1.07
CA ALA A 199 -2.77 -14.40 2.13
C ALA A 199 -2.17 -13.20 2.87
N GLU A 200 -1.80 -12.13 2.15
CA GLU A 200 -1.32 -10.89 2.76
C GLU A 200 -2.36 -10.29 3.70
N TYR A 201 -3.63 -10.30 3.31
CA TYR A 201 -4.72 -9.83 4.16
C TYR A 201 -4.95 -10.77 5.35
N VAL A 202 -5.20 -12.06 5.10
CA VAL A 202 -5.60 -13.05 6.13
C VAL A 202 -4.51 -13.28 7.17
N LEU A 203 -3.24 -13.40 6.74
CA LEU A 203 -2.14 -13.75 7.64
C LEU A 203 -1.63 -12.54 8.44
N ASN A 204 -2.07 -11.32 8.13
CA ASN A 204 -1.64 -10.09 8.81
C ASN A 204 -2.82 -9.33 9.46
N HIS A 205 -3.92 -10.02 9.77
CA HIS A 205 -5.04 -9.44 10.49
C HIS A 205 -5.53 -10.39 11.59
N LYS A 206 -5.79 -9.85 12.79
CA LYS A 206 -6.40 -10.63 13.89
C LYS A 206 -7.83 -11.07 13.55
N ASN A 207 -8.57 -10.16 12.91
CA ASN A 207 -9.90 -10.39 12.38
C ASN A 207 -9.89 -10.02 10.91
N PHE A 208 -10.31 -10.94 10.05
CA PHE A 208 -10.46 -10.71 8.62
C PHE A 208 -11.86 -11.11 8.17
N ILE A 209 -12.35 -10.47 7.10
CA ILE A 209 -13.70 -10.64 6.61
C ILE A 209 -13.81 -11.87 5.70
N TRP A 210 -14.82 -12.69 5.96
CA TRP A 210 -15.22 -13.78 5.08
C TRP A 210 -16.37 -13.33 4.18
N THR A 211 -16.19 -13.53 2.89
CA THR A 211 -17.22 -13.35 1.88
C THR A 211 -17.32 -14.62 1.05
N ASP A 212 -18.41 -14.81 0.32
CA ASP A 212 -18.59 -16.05 -0.46
C ASP A 212 -17.56 -16.18 -1.59
N ASP A 213 -17.08 -15.06 -2.11
CA ASP A 213 -16.09 -14.98 -3.18
C ASP A 213 -14.65 -15.19 -2.70
N ASN A 214 -14.28 -14.73 -1.48
CA ASN A 214 -12.93 -14.94 -0.95
C ASN A 214 -12.77 -16.28 -0.20
N ARG A 215 -13.88 -16.88 0.26
CA ARG A 215 -13.89 -18.12 1.07
C ARG A 215 -13.04 -19.27 0.50
N PRO A 216 -13.06 -19.58 -0.81
CA PRO A 216 -12.21 -20.65 -1.34
C PRO A 216 -10.71 -20.36 -1.15
N PHE A 217 -10.29 -19.12 -1.37
CA PHE A 217 -8.88 -18.72 -1.19
C PHE A 217 -8.46 -18.82 0.27
N ILE A 218 -9.30 -18.34 1.20
CA ILE A 218 -9.02 -18.43 2.64
C ILE A 218 -8.89 -19.89 3.08
N ASN A 219 -9.80 -20.76 2.64
CA ASN A 219 -9.72 -22.20 2.93
C ASN A 219 -8.41 -22.82 2.43
N HIS A 220 -7.96 -22.45 1.22
CA HIS A 220 -6.70 -22.93 0.68
C HIS A 220 -5.49 -22.39 1.47
N ILE A 221 -5.50 -21.13 1.89
CA ILE A 221 -4.45 -20.55 2.75
C ILE A 221 -4.36 -21.30 4.09
N ILE A 222 -5.50 -21.57 4.73
CA ILE A 222 -5.55 -22.39 5.95
C ILE A 222 -4.96 -23.78 5.68
N GLN A 223 -5.27 -24.40 4.54
CA GLN A 223 -4.68 -25.68 4.16
C GLN A 223 -3.16 -25.59 3.94
N MET A 224 -2.65 -24.49 3.37
CA MET A 224 -1.20 -24.27 3.19
C MET A 224 -0.45 -24.25 4.51
N THR A 225 -1.08 -23.84 5.61
CA THR A 225 -0.47 -23.91 6.94
C THR A 225 -0.21 -25.36 7.38
N ARG A 226 -0.92 -26.34 6.84
CA ARG A 226 -0.81 -27.76 7.20
C ARG A 226 0.00 -28.55 6.17
N ASP A 227 -0.37 -28.39 4.91
CA ASP A 227 0.10 -29.25 3.81
C ASP A 227 1.28 -28.63 3.06
N GLY A 228 1.55 -27.33 3.28
CA GLY A 228 2.53 -26.55 2.52
C GLY A 228 1.93 -25.86 1.30
N VAL A 229 2.65 -24.85 0.79
CA VAL A 229 2.17 -23.98 -0.30
C VAL A 229 2.10 -24.73 -1.62
N ARG A 230 3.19 -25.36 -2.06
CA ARG A 230 3.27 -26.03 -3.37
C ARG A 230 2.20 -27.13 -3.55
N PRO A 231 2.00 -28.07 -2.60
CA PRO A 231 0.98 -29.11 -2.76
C PRO A 231 -0.43 -28.54 -2.92
N VAL A 232 -0.77 -27.47 -2.18
CA VAL A 232 -2.07 -26.80 -2.30
C VAL A 232 -2.18 -26.07 -3.64
N MET A 233 -1.13 -25.35 -4.05
CA MET A 233 -1.12 -24.65 -5.34
C MET A 233 -1.36 -25.60 -6.52
N GLU A 234 -0.70 -26.75 -6.51
CA GLU A 234 -0.82 -27.79 -7.55
C GLU A 234 -2.20 -28.46 -7.51
N LYS A 235 -2.66 -28.86 -6.32
CA LYS A 235 -3.97 -29.52 -6.11
C LYS A 235 -5.14 -28.71 -6.67
N TYR A 236 -5.12 -27.39 -6.48
CA TYR A 236 -6.19 -26.50 -6.92
C TYR A 236 -5.88 -25.79 -8.25
N GLY A 237 -4.75 -26.12 -8.89
CA GLY A 237 -4.42 -25.67 -10.23
C GLY A 237 -4.19 -24.17 -10.36
N TYR A 238 -3.54 -23.55 -9.37
CA TYR A 238 -3.24 -22.12 -9.37
C TYR A 238 -2.21 -21.71 -10.42
N ARG A 239 -2.45 -20.58 -11.10
CA ARG A 239 -1.62 -20.11 -12.23
C ARG A 239 -1.43 -18.59 -12.21
N CYS A 240 -0.32 -18.13 -12.75
CA CYS A 240 -0.08 -16.73 -13.09
C CYS A 240 -0.09 -16.55 -14.61
N ALA A 241 -0.34 -15.33 -15.08
CA ALA A 241 -0.31 -15.02 -16.51
C ALA A 241 1.08 -15.25 -17.12
N ARG A 242 2.14 -15.01 -16.33
CA ARG A 242 3.53 -15.34 -16.68
C ARG A 242 4.01 -16.48 -15.80
N GLN A 243 4.70 -17.45 -16.39
CA GLN A 243 5.21 -18.61 -15.65
C GLN A 243 6.25 -18.22 -14.58
N GLY A 244 7.06 -17.18 -14.84
CA GLY A 244 8.04 -16.67 -13.89
C GLY A 244 7.42 -16.17 -12.58
N ASP A 245 6.23 -15.58 -12.65
CA ASP A 245 5.50 -15.06 -11.48
C ASP A 245 5.06 -16.17 -10.53
N VAL A 246 4.88 -17.41 -11.02
CA VAL A 246 4.41 -18.52 -10.17
C VAL A 246 5.42 -18.83 -9.07
N ASN A 247 6.71 -18.87 -9.40
CA ASN A 247 7.76 -19.13 -8.40
C ASN A 247 7.89 -17.98 -7.40
N LEU A 248 7.70 -16.74 -7.87
CA LEU A 248 7.70 -15.56 -7.01
C LEU A 248 6.54 -15.60 -6.01
N VAL A 249 5.33 -15.86 -6.49
CA VAL A 249 4.12 -16.03 -5.67
C VAL A 249 4.30 -17.16 -4.65
N ILE A 250 4.83 -18.31 -5.07
CA ILE A 250 5.09 -19.43 -4.15
C ILE A 250 6.08 -19.04 -3.07
N GLY A 251 7.20 -18.40 -3.42
CA GLY A 251 8.21 -18.00 -2.43
C GLY A 251 7.68 -17.01 -1.40
N TRP A 252 6.90 -16.02 -1.84
CA TRP A 252 6.27 -15.08 -0.92
C TRP A 252 5.20 -15.74 -0.04
N LEU A 253 4.37 -16.62 -0.58
CA LEU A 253 3.40 -17.39 0.20
C LEU A 253 4.09 -18.28 1.24
N GLU A 254 5.16 -18.98 0.87
CA GLU A 254 5.92 -19.84 1.79
C GLU A 254 6.51 -19.00 2.93
N LEU A 255 7.09 -17.84 2.61
CA LEU A 255 7.59 -16.89 3.58
C LEU A 255 6.47 -16.45 4.54
N SER A 256 5.33 -15.98 4.02
CA SER A 256 4.20 -15.51 4.85
C SER A 256 3.65 -16.60 5.75
N ILE A 257 3.51 -17.83 5.25
CA ILE A 257 3.03 -18.98 6.03
C ILE A 257 4.03 -19.35 7.13
N ILE A 258 5.34 -19.30 6.87
CA ILE A 258 6.34 -19.55 7.90
C ILE A 258 6.29 -18.47 8.97
N LEU A 259 6.25 -17.18 8.58
CA LEU A 259 6.12 -16.07 9.53
C LEU A 259 4.87 -16.20 10.41
N PHE A 260 3.74 -16.54 9.82
CA PHE A 260 2.51 -16.81 10.56
C PHE A 260 2.65 -17.96 11.56
N LYS A 261 3.41 -19.01 11.24
CA LYS A 261 3.64 -20.15 12.14
C LYS A 261 4.58 -19.81 13.30
N ILE A 262 5.62 -19.01 13.06
CA ILE A 262 6.61 -18.67 14.09
C ILE A 262 6.10 -17.57 15.03
N LEU A 263 5.22 -16.70 14.52
CA LEU A 263 4.69 -15.53 15.22
C LEU A 263 3.17 -15.48 15.00
N PRO A 264 2.35 -16.41 15.52
CA PRO A 264 0.91 -16.47 15.18
C PRO A 264 0.11 -15.28 15.70
N ASP A 265 0.40 -14.80 16.91
CA ASP A 265 -0.38 -13.76 17.59
C ASP A 265 0.17 -12.33 17.38
N ASP A 266 1.40 -12.22 16.87
CA ASP A 266 2.13 -10.94 16.72
C ASP A 266 1.96 -10.33 15.33
N VAL A 267 0.73 -9.93 14.98
CA VAL A 267 0.41 -9.31 13.69
C VAL A 267 1.30 -8.11 13.38
N ASP A 268 1.47 -7.20 14.34
CA ASP A 268 2.22 -5.95 14.12
C ASP A 268 3.70 -6.23 13.80
N VAL A 269 4.27 -7.24 14.47
CA VAL A 269 5.64 -7.70 14.22
C VAL A 269 5.76 -8.31 12.83
N ARG A 270 4.80 -9.15 12.41
CA ARG A 270 4.80 -9.71 11.05
C ARG A 270 4.73 -8.61 9.99
N GLN A 271 3.87 -7.61 10.19
CA GLN A 271 3.75 -6.47 9.28
C GLN A 271 5.05 -5.65 9.22
N GLU A 272 5.68 -5.37 10.35
CA GLU A 272 6.96 -4.65 10.40
C GLU A 272 8.08 -5.43 9.68
N ILE A 273 8.20 -6.73 9.94
CA ILE A 273 9.15 -7.61 9.21
C ILE A 273 8.89 -7.51 7.71
N ARG A 274 7.62 -7.57 7.29
CA ARG A 274 7.24 -7.49 5.87
C ARG A 274 7.60 -6.15 5.25
N ASP A 275 7.41 -5.04 5.93
CA ASP A 275 7.85 -3.72 5.45
C ASP A 275 9.37 -3.68 5.17
N TRP A 276 10.18 -4.30 6.02
CA TRP A 276 11.63 -4.36 5.83
C TRP A 276 12.03 -5.22 4.64
N ILE A 277 11.42 -6.41 4.51
CA ILE A 277 11.82 -7.38 3.49
C ILE A 277 11.12 -7.16 2.14
N ASP A 278 10.01 -6.44 2.07
CA ASP A 278 9.33 -6.17 0.80
C ASP A 278 10.12 -5.18 -0.06
N ALA A 279 11.06 -4.43 0.52
CA ALA A 279 11.98 -3.59 -0.22
C ALA A 279 12.84 -4.42 -1.20
N PRO A 280 12.84 -4.11 -2.52
CA PRO A 280 13.51 -4.94 -3.53
C PRO A 280 15.02 -5.07 -3.40
N HIS A 281 15.67 -4.10 -2.75
CA HIS A 281 17.12 -4.10 -2.50
C HIS A 281 17.51 -4.78 -1.19
N THR A 282 16.56 -5.17 -0.36
CA THR A 282 16.83 -5.91 0.88
C THR A 282 17.11 -7.36 0.51
N GLY A 283 18.32 -7.87 0.70
CA GLY A 283 18.66 -9.28 0.49
C GLY A 283 18.26 -10.18 1.66
N GLY A 284 18.24 -9.61 2.86
CA GLY A 284 17.89 -10.28 4.10
C GLY A 284 17.64 -9.28 5.22
N PHE A 285 17.22 -9.78 6.37
CA PHE A 285 16.83 -8.99 7.53
C PHE A 285 17.20 -9.76 8.80
N ASP A 286 17.93 -9.11 9.70
CA ASP A 286 18.34 -9.69 10.98
C ASP A 286 17.90 -8.78 12.12
N ILE A 287 17.24 -9.36 13.13
CA ILE A 287 16.97 -8.68 14.41
C ILE A 287 18.12 -9.02 15.36
N ILE A 288 19.14 -8.14 15.41
CA ILE A 288 20.41 -8.38 16.14
C ILE A 288 20.45 -7.70 17.54
N ALA A 289 19.52 -6.80 17.85
CA ALA A 289 19.50 -6.01 19.09
C ALA A 289 18.13 -6.14 19.78
N PRO A 290 17.97 -5.81 21.09
CA PRO A 290 16.71 -6.05 21.80
C PRO A 290 15.63 -5.16 21.19
N GLY A 291 14.89 -5.72 20.24
CA GLY A 291 13.63 -5.17 19.76
C GLY A 291 12.59 -5.20 20.88
N PRO A 292 11.31 -4.91 20.58
CA PRO A 292 10.24 -5.10 21.56
C PRO A 292 10.41 -6.47 22.23
N GLU A 293 10.30 -6.54 23.56
CA GLU A 293 10.66 -7.69 24.42
C GLU A 293 10.16 -9.06 23.91
N ILE A 294 9.16 -9.04 23.04
CA ILE A 294 8.50 -10.16 22.38
C ILE A 294 9.38 -10.89 21.35
N LEU A 295 10.26 -10.18 20.62
CA LEU A 295 10.98 -10.77 19.48
C LEU A 295 12.25 -11.54 19.88
N GLY A 296 12.92 -11.11 20.95
CA GLY A 296 14.21 -11.67 21.38
C GLY A 296 15.30 -11.61 20.28
N ASN A 297 16.56 -11.81 20.67
CA ASN A 297 17.62 -12.06 19.70
C ASN A 297 17.36 -13.44 19.08
N GLY A 298 16.80 -13.51 17.87
CA GLY A 298 16.47 -14.82 17.31
C GLY A 298 15.97 -14.90 15.88
N LEU A 299 15.45 -13.82 15.27
CA LEU A 299 14.93 -13.86 13.90
C LEU A 299 15.94 -13.36 12.88
N SER A 300 16.20 -14.19 11.86
CA SER A 300 16.98 -13.86 10.68
C SER A 300 16.24 -14.37 9.44
N ILE A 301 16.19 -13.56 8.38
CA ILE A 301 15.56 -13.88 7.10
C ILE A 301 16.56 -13.61 5.99
N ASP A 302 16.81 -14.61 5.15
CA ASP A 302 17.65 -14.52 3.97
C ASP A 302 16.80 -14.82 2.72
N LYS A 303 16.43 -13.77 1.97
CA LYS A 303 15.64 -13.89 0.72
C LYS A 303 16.46 -14.40 -0.45
N VAL A 304 17.79 -14.34 -0.36
CA VAL A 304 18.71 -14.81 -1.40
C VAL A 304 18.79 -16.33 -1.38
N ASN A 305 18.90 -16.91 -0.18
CA ASN A 305 19.01 -18.36 0.00
C ASN A 305 17.69 -19.02 0.42
N GLY A 306 16.64 -18.24 0.68
CA GLY A 306 15.33 -18.77 1.04
C GLY A 306 15.31 -19.38 2.44
N ILE A 307 15.86 -18.68 3.42
CA ILE A 307 16.05 -19.20 4.79
C ILE A 307 15.42 -18.25 5.81
N ILE A 308 14.70 -18.81 6.80
CA ILE A 308 14.32 -18.11 8.03
C ILE A 308 14.95 -18.87 9.20
N SER A 309 15.69 -18.20 10.06
CA SER A 309 16.18 -18.75 11.32
C SER A 309 15.44 -18.09 12.47
N TYR A 310 14.83 -18.89 13.35
CA TYR A 310 14.11 -18.41 14.52
C TYR A 310 14.29 -19.36 15.70
N GLN A 311 14.78 -18.85 16.84
CA GLN A 311 14.97 -19.61 18.08
C GLN A 311 15.73 -20.95 17.88
N GLY A 312 16.83 -20.91 17.10
CA GLY A 312 17.66 -22.09 16.82
C GLY A 312 17.06 -23.08 15.81
N LYS A 313 15.88 -22.79 15.23
CA LYS A 313 15.30 -23.57 14.13
C LYS A 313 15.52 -22.86 12.80
N THR A 314 15.73 -23.65 11.76
CA THR A 314 15.86 -23.17 10.38
C THR A 314 14.69 -23.66 9.56
N TYR A 315 14.02 -22.71 8.91
CA TYR A 315 12.94 -22.93 7.95
C TYR A 315 13.42 -22.56 6.56
N ARG A 316 12.91 -23.25 5.54
CA ARG A 316 13.27 -23.00 4.15
C ARG A 316 12.05 -22.59 3.35
N PHE A 317 12.24 -21.66 2.43
CA PHE A 317 11.27 -21.22 1.44
C PHE A 317 11.97 -21.03 0.10
N THR A 318 11.19 -20.86 -0.96
CA THR A 318 11.70 -20.59 -2.30
C THR A 318 12.33 -19.20 -2.34
N PRO A 319 13.62 -19.05 -2.72
CA PRO A 319 14.25 -17.74 -2.80
C PRO A 319 13.48 -16.73 -3.65
N VAL A 320 13.33 -15.51 -3.14
CA VAL A 320 12.58 -14.44 -3.80
C VAL A 320 13.44 -13.25 -4.23
N TYR A 321 14.67 -13.09 -3.70
CA TYR A 321 15.47 -11.89 -3.94
C TYR A 321 15.80 -11.67 -5.42
N GLN A 322 16.36 -12.69 -6.08
CA GLN A 322 16.74 -12.61 -7.50
C GLN A 322 15.53 -12.46 -8.43
N LEU A 323 14.35 -12.88 -7.98
CA LEU A 323 13.09 -12.73 -8.70
C LEU A 323 12.51 -11.30 -8.57
N THR A 324 12.97 -10.52 -7.59
CA THR A 324 12.54 -9.14 -7.32
C THR A 324 13.59 -8.07 -7.68
N SER A 325 14.88 -8.43 -7.78
CA SER A 325 15.99 -7.48 -8.00
C SER A 325 16.20 -7.05 -9.45
N HIS A 326 15.50 -7.69 -10.40
CA HIS A 326 15.60 -7.41 -11.85
C HIS A 326 14.24 -7.07 -12.49
N ALA A 327 13.21 -6.82 -11.66
CA ALA A 327 11.85 -6.51 -12.10
C ALA A 327 11.62 -5.00 -12.20
#